data_AF-A0A3P3TAP9-F1
#
_entry.id   AF-A0A3P3TAP9-F1
#
_cell.length_a   1.000
_cell.length_b   1.000
_cell.length_c   1.000
_cell.angle_alpha   90.00
_cell.angle_beta   90.00
_cell.angle_gamma   90.00
#
_symmetry.space_group_name_H-M   'P 1'
#
loop_
_entity.id
_entity.type
_entity.pdbx_description
1 polymer ?
#
loop_
_entity_poly.entity_id
_entity_poly.type
_entity_poly.pdbx_seq_one_letter_code
_entity_poly.pdbx_strand_id
1 'polypeptide(L)' 'MRFEVIKDIPEGWEETAKIGDILTLGRWQGYTTLFKGKKAVCDAGSVYANEHCKISGNHKK' A
#
# COMPACT_ATOMS: atom_id res chain seq x y z
N MET A 1 -3.62 -9.08 -4.44
CA MET A 1 -4.46 -8.20 -3.58
C MET A 1 -4.09 -6.76 -3.90
N ARG A 2 -5.07 -5.87 -4.01
CA ARG A 2 -4.83 -4.44 -4.27
C ARG A 2 -5.25 -3.64 -3.05
N PHE A 3 -4.54 -2.55 -2.79
CA PHE A 3 -4.81 -1.65 -1.69
C PHE A 3 -5.03 -0.26 -2.27
N GLU A 4 -6.11 0.39 -1.87
CA GLU A 4 -6.38 1.76 -2.26
C GLU A 4 -6.00 2.67 -1.11
N VAL A 5 -5.19 3.67 -1.40
CA VAL A 5 -4.78 4.68 -0.41
C VAL A 5 -5.97 5.56 -0.11
N ILE A 6 -6.39 5.59 1.16
CA ILE A 6 -7.50 6.41 1.66
C ILE A 6 -7.00 7.63 2.43
N LYS A 7 -5.70 7.67 2.77
CA LYS A 7 -5.01 8.80 3.39
C LYS A 7 -3.58 8.88 2.86
N ASP A 8 -3.13 10.08 2.52
CA ASP A 8 -1.79 10.29 1.96
C ASP A 8 -0.70 9.65 2.82
N ILE A 9 0.26 8.98 2.19
CA ILE A 9 1.47 8.40 2.77
C ILE A 9 2.64 9.28 2.35
N PRO A 10 2.98 10.33 3.13
CA PRO A 10 4.10 11.22 2.84
C PRO A 10 5.46 10.58 3.16
N GLU A 11 5.50 9.57 4.03
CA GLU A 11 6.73 8.91 4.48
C GLU A 11 6.78 7.47 3.95
N GLY A 12 6.90 7.34 2.63
CA GLY A 12 7.14 6.04 2.02
C GLY A 12 8.64 5.70 1.97
N TRP A 13 8.96 4.41 1.91
CA TRP A 13 10.33 3.91 1.87
C TRP A 13 11.10 4.41 0.63
N GLU A 14 10.57 4.12 -0.57
CA GLU A 14 11.14 4.58 -1.83
C GLU A 14 10.28 5.64 -2.51
N GLU A 15 8.98 5.67 -2.21
CA GLU A 15 8.02 6.55 -2.86
C GLU A 15 6.82 6.85 -1.97
N THR A 16 6.30 8.06 -2.09
CA THR A 16 5.07 8.48 -1.43
C THR A 16 3.82 7.97 -2.16
N ALA A 17 2.70 7.88 -1.47
CA ALA A 17 1.43 7.54 -2.09
C ALA A 17 0.35 8.54 -1.68
N LYS A 18 -0.53 8.90 -2.62
CA LYS A 18 -1.61 9.85 -2.42
C LYS A 18 -2.95 9.14 -2.37
N ILE A 19 -3.95 9.77 -1.77
CA ILE A 19 -5.34 9.28 -1.78
C ILE A 19 -5.76 8.91 -3.21
N GLY A 20 -6.31 7.71 -3.36
CA GLY A 20 -6.73 7.13 -4.64
C GLY A 20 -5.65 6.34 -5.38
N ASP A 21 -4.37 6.40 -4.96
CA ASP A 21 -3.34 5.52 -5.50
C ASP A 21 -3.67 4.05 -5.21
N ILE A 22 -3.34 3.19 -6.16
CA ILE A 22 -3.50 1.75 -6.03
C ILE A 22 -2.13 1.12 -5.78
N LEU A 23 -1.97 0.56 -4.59
CA LEU A 23 -0.81 -0.21 -4.18
C LEU A 23 -1.02 -1.70 -4.39
N THR A 24 0.06 -2.40 -4.68
CA THR A 24 0.09 -3.85 -4.88
C THR A 24 0.96 -4.51 -3.83
N LEU A 25 0.60 -5.72 -3.44
CA LEU A 25 1.37 -6.48 -2.47
C LEU A 25 2.58 -7.14 -3.15
N GLY A 26 3.76 -6.93 -2.59
CA GLY A 26 5.02 -7.53 -3.05
C GLY A 26 5.94 -7.87 -1.89
N ARG A 27 7.17 -8.30 -2.21
CA ARG A 27 8.22 -8.54 -1.22
C ARG A 27 9.33 -7.50 -1.39
N TRP A 28 9.70 -6.84 -0.31
CA TRP A 28 10.83 -5.92 -0.25
C TRP A 28 11.70 -6.27 0.96
N GLN A 29 12.99 -6.51 0.76
CA GLN A 29 13.94 -6.90 1.81
C GLN A 29 13.48 -8.05 2.73
N GLY A 30 12.69 -8.99 2.22
CA GLY A 30 12.16 -10.14 2.97
C GLY A 30 10.81 -9.90 3.66
N TYR A 31 10.33 -8.65 3.71
CA TYR A 31 9.04 -8.28 4.29
C TYR A 31 7.96 -8.16 3.21
N THR A 32 6.70 -8.30 3.62
CA THR A 32 5.55 -8.08 2.76
C THR A 32 5.26 -6.59 2.72
N THR A 33 5.34 -5.98 1.54
CA THR A 33 5.36 -4.52 1.39
C THR A 33 4.35 -4.09 0.32
N LEU A 34 3.75 -2.91 0.52
CA LEU A 34 2.89 -2.25 -0.45
C LEU A 34 3.73 -1.47 -1.45
N PHE A 35 3.48 -1.70 -2.74
CA PHE A 35 4.22 -1.10 -3.85
C PHE A 35 3.34 -0.18 -4.69
N LYS A 36 3.84 1.01 -5.00
CA LYS A 36 3.30 1.89 -6.04
C LYS A 36 4.04 1.61 -7.33
N GLY A 37 3.46 0.78 -8.19
CA GLY A 37 4.16 0.27 -9.37
C GLY A 37 5.35 -0.62 -8.96
N LYS A 38 6.58 -0.12 -9.15
CA LYS A 38 7.83 -0.83 -8.82
C LYS A 38 8.53 -0.33 -7.56
N LYS A 39 8.00 0.71 -6.90
CA LYS A 39 8.62 1.35 -5.73
C LYS A 39 7.92 0.94 -4.45
N ALA A 40 8.69 0.58 -3.42
CA ALA A 40 8.17 0.25 -2.10
C ALA A 40 7.64 1.50 -1.37
N VAL A 41 6.49 1.36 -0.70
CA VAL A 41 5.83 2.44 0.05
C VAL A 41 5.90 2.16 1.54
N CYS A 42 5.23 1.11 2.02
CA CYS A 42 5.21 0.76 3.45
C CYS A 42 4.88 -0.73 3.65
N ASP A 43 5.14 -1.28 4.84
CA ASP A 43 4.89 -2.70 5.12
C ASP A 43 3.39 -3.02 5.16
N ALA A 44 3.01 -4.04 4.41
CA ALA A 44 1.63 -4.50 4.33
C ALA A 44 1.19 -5.12 5.66
N GLY A 45 0.08 -4.64 6.20
CA GLY A 45 -0.46 -5.10 7.50
C GLY A 45 0.14 -4.40 8.72
N SER A 46 1.08 -3.46 8.54
CA SER A 46 1.47 -2.53 9.61
C SER A 46 0.29 -1.65 10.02
N VAL A 47 0.32 -1.11 11.25
CA VAL A 47 -0.69 -0.14 11.72
C VAL A 47 -0.79 1.03 10.74
N TYR A 48 0.37 1.53 10.30
CA TYR A 48 0.47 2.61 9.33
C TYR A 48 -0.24 2.28 8.00
N ALA A 49 0.00 1.09 7.45
CA ALA A 49 -0.69 0.67 6.22
C ALA A 49 -2.19 0.51 6.41
N ASN A 50 -2.66 0.03 7.57
CA ASN A 50 -4.09 -0.17 7.84
C ASN A 50 -4.84 1.16 8.06
N GLU A 51 -4.17 2.20 8.57
CA GLU A 51 -4.75 3.53 8.72
C GLU A 51 -4.76 4.33 7.40
N HIS A 52 -3.81 4.04 6.51
CA HIS A 52 -3.64 4.79 5.26
C HIS A 52 -4.21 4.09 4.02
N CYS A 53 -4.41 2.77 4.07
CA CYS A 53 -4.88 1.97 2.95
C CYS A 53 -6.04 1.07 3.36
N LYS A 54 -6.96 0.83 2.42
CA LYS A 54 -7.98 -0.22 2.52
C LYS A 54 -7.72 -1.30 1.49
N ILE A 55 -8.12 -2.54 1.77
CA ILE A 55 -8.11 -3.61 0.77
C ILE A 55 -9.13 -3.23 -0.32
N SER A 56 -8.63 -2.96 -1.51
CA SER A 56 -9.43 -2.81 -2.72
C SER A 56 -9.67 -4.21 -3.30
N GLY A 57 -10.51 -4.95 -2.60
CA GLY A 57 -11.05 -6.21 -3.07
C GLY A 57 -12.26 -5.91 -3.95
N ASN A 58 -12.24 -6.40 -5.19
CA ASN A 58 -13.49 -6.64 -5.91
C ASN A 58 -14.29 -7.63 -5.06
N HIS A 59 -15.16 -7.11 -4.20
CA HIS A 59 -16.25 -7.87 -3.62
C HIS A 59 -17.25 -8.09 -4.77
N LYS A 60 -16.96 -9.06 -5.64
CA LYS A 60 -18.02 -9.68 -6.42
C LYS A 60 -18.86 -10.45 -5.40
N LYS A 61 -20.07 -9.91 -5.20
CA LYS A 61 -21.30 -10.49 -4.65
C LYS A 61 -21.24 -11.95 -4.20
#